data_AF-A0A5K1B1I2-F1
#
_entry.id   AF-A0A5K1B1I2-F1
#
_cell.length_a   1.000
_cell.length_b   1.000
_cell.length_c   1.000
_cell.angle_alpha   90.00
_cell.angle_beta   90.00
_cell.angle_gamma   90.00
#
_symmetry.space_group_name_H-M   'P 1'
#
loop_
_entity.id
_entity.type
_entity.pdbx_description
1 polymer ?
#
loop_
_entity_poly.entity_id
_entity_poly.type
_entity_poly.pdbx_seq_one_letter_code
_entity_poly.pdbx_strand_id
1 'polypeptide(L)'
;HDEIEKALATFDDMRFCRVHKPSVISCTRLLNVLVRRGRYEDGFSVYFKMVNSGISPTLVTFNTLLNCFCKACQIESAFAVLGVILKTGFSPCSITFNTLIDALMKSGRMDEALWLQASMCAEGCDPN
;
A
#
# COMPACT_ATOMS: atom_id res chain seq x y z
N HIS A 1 -20.25 -5.50 -8.32
CA HIS A 1 -19.65 -4.20 -8.65
C HIS A 1 -20.21 -3.09 -7.76
N ASP A 2 -21.52 -3.06 -7.56
CA ASP A 2 -22.25 -2.10 -6.70
C ASP A 2 -21.73 -1.88 -5.28
N GLU A 3 -21.26 -2.93 -4.59
CA GLU A 3 -20.83 -2.77 -3.19
C GLU A 3 -19.61 -1.87 -3.04
N ILE A 4 -18.72 -1.85 -4.05
CA ILE A 4 -17.51 -1.01 -4.02
C ILE A 4 -17.86 0.44 -4.28
N GLU A 5 -18.73 0.71 -5.26
CA GLU A 5 -19.21 2.06 -5.55
C GLU A 5 -19.97 2.63 -4.34
N LYS A 6 -20.84 1.83 -3.72
CA LYS A 6 -21.52 2.21 -2.47
C LYS A 6 -20.54 2.47 -1.33
N ALA A 7 -19.50 1.64 -1.19
CA ALA A 7 -18.47 1.85 -0.18
C ALA A 7 -17.62 3.11 -0.43
N LEU A 8 -17.33 3.45 -1.69
CA LEU A 8 -16.64 4.68 -2.07
C LEU A 8 -17.50 5.92 -1.82
N ALA A 9 -18.77 5.89 -2.20
CA ALA A 9 -19.72 6.98 -1.98
C ALA A 9 -19.92 7.25 -0.49
N THR A 10 -20.19 6.20 0.30
CA THR A 10 -20.31 6.32 1.77
C THR A 10 -19.03 6.81 2.42
N PHE A 11 -17.86 6.40 1.93
CA PHE A 11 -16.58 6.90 2.40
C PHE A 11 -16.41 8.40 2.12
N ASP A 12 -16.78 8.88 0.93
CA ASP A 12 -16.73 10.30 0.60
C ASP A 12 -17.72 11.10 1.46
N ASP A 13 -18.94 10.63 1.66
CA ASP A 13 -19.93 11.27 2.54
C ASP A 13 -19.41 11.40 3.98
N MET A 14 -18.82 10.33 4.53
CA MET A 14 -18.23 10.34 5.87
C MET A 14 -17.10 11.37 6.04
N ARG A 15 -16.39 11.73 4.96
CA ARG A 15 -15.34 12.76 5.02
C ARG A 15 -15.91 14.17 5.17
N PHE A 16 -17.10 14.42 4.64
CA PHE A 16 -17.79 15.70 4.76
C PHE A 16 -18.62 15.81 6.05
N CYS A 17 -19.00 14.67 6.65
CA CYS A 17 -19.65 14.65 7.95
C CYS A 17 -18.69 15.01 9.10
N ARG A 18 -19.01 16.06 9.87
CA ARG A 18 -18.24 16.45 11.08
C ARG A 18 -18.35 15.45 12.23
N VAL A 19 -19.38 14.60 12.23
CA VAL A 19 -19.76 13.74 13.36
C VAL A 19 -19.14 12.33 13.29
N HIS A 20 -18.97 11.78 12.08
CA HIS A 20 -18.44 10.43 11.87
C HIS A 20 -17.34 10.44 10.82
N LYS A 21 -16.09 10.65 11.26
CA LYS A 21 -14.92 10.56 10.38
C LYS A 21 -14.60 9.10 10.04
N PRO A 22 -14.10 8.81 8.84
CA PRO A 22 -13.64 7.46 8.51
C PRO A 22 -12.53 7.01 9.45
N SER A 23 -12.62 5.79 9.96
CA SER A 23 -11.53 5.21 10.77
C SER A 23 -10.44 4.63 9.87
N VAL A 24 -9.21 4.55 10.40
CA VAL A 24 -8.07 3.89 9.72
C VAL A 24 -8.43 2.48 9.27
N ILE A 25 -9.18 1.74 10.10
CA ILE A 25 -9.60 0.35 9.82
C ILE A 25 -10.52 0.30 8.59
N SER A 26 -11.47 1.24 8.51
CA SER A 26 -12.41 1.31 7.38
C SER A 26 -11.68 1.65 6.08
N CYS A 27 -10.77 2.62 6.12
CA CYS A 27 -9.92 2.99 4.98
C CYS A 27 -9.07 1.80 4.52
N THR A 28 -8.39 1.14 5.45
CA THR A 28 -7.51 -0.01 5.17
C THR A 28 -8.28 -1.16 4.55
N ARG A 29 -9.50 -1.43 5.05
CA ARG A 29 -10.36 -2.50 4.51
C ARG A 29 -10.86 -2.18 3.11
N LEU A 30 -11.30 -0.94 2.87
CA LEU A 30 -11.72 -0.47 1.55
C LEU A 30 -10.56 -0.57 0.55
N LEU A 31 -9.38 -0.10 0.94
CA LEU A 31 -8.17 -0.17 0.13
C LEU A 31 -7.82 -1.63 -0.22
N ASN A 32 -7.86 -2.56 0.74
CA ASN A 32 -7.61 -3.97 0.47
C ASN A 32 -8.64 -4.59 -0.51
N VAL A 33 -9.93 -4.24 -0.38
CA VAL A 33 -10.98 -4.69 -1.32
C VAL A 33 -10.70 -4.17 -2.74
N LEU A 34 -10.32 -2.90 -2.88
CA LEU A 34 -9.99 -2.28 -4.16
C LEU A 34 -8.79 -2.96 -4.83
N VAL A 35 -7.73 -3.22 -4.06
CA VAL A 35 -6.54 -3.94 -4.54
C VAL A 35 -6.87 -5.35 -5.02
N ARG A 36 -7.68 -6.09 -4.27
CA ARG A 36 -8.12 -7.45 -4.66
C ARG A 36 -8.96 -7.46 -5.93
N ARG A 37 -9.57 -6.34 -6.29
CA ARG A 37 -10.44 -6.18 -7.46
C ARG A 37 -9.72 -5.55 -8.66
N GLY A 38 -8.42 -5.28 -8.55
CA GLY A 38 -7.63 -4.66 -9.62
C GLY A 38 -7.90 -3.15 -9.79
N ARG A 39 -8.65 -2.53 -8.88
CA ARG A 39 -9.00 -1.10 -8.93
C ARG A 39 -7.93 -0.26 -8.24
N TYR A 40 -6.73 -0.25 -8.82
CA TYR A 40 -5.54 0.33 -8.19
C TYR A 40 -5.63 1.86 -8.08
N GLU A 41 -6.13 2.54 -9.11
CA GLU A 41 -6.33 4.00 -9.10
C GLU A 41 -7.25 4.47 -7.98
N ASP A 42 -8.38 3.77 -7.78
CA ASP A 42 -9.30 4.04 -6.68
C ASP A 42 -8.64 3.78 -5.32
N GLY A 43 -7.82 2.73 -5.22
CA GLY A 43 -7.02 2.44 -4.03
C GLY A 43 -6.10 3.60 -3.64
N PHE A 44 -5.42 4.20 -4.63
CA PHE A 44 -4.58 5.37 -4.41
C PHE A 44 -5.39 6.60 -4.03
N SER A 45 -6.52 6.82 -4.70
CA SER A 45 -7.45 7.90 -4.36
C SER A 45 -7.90 7.82 -2.90
N VAL A 46 -8.32 6.63 -2.44
CA VAL A 46 -8.70 6.40 -1.03
C VAL A 46 -7.55 6.69 -0.08
N TYR A 47 -6.32 6.29 -0.41
CA TYR A 47 -5.14 6.61 0.41
C TYR A 47 -4.88 8.12 0.50
N PHE A 48 -4.87 8.84 -0.62
CA PHE A 48 -4.68 10.30 -0.60
C PHE A 48 -5.79 10.99 0.18
N LYS A 49 -7.04 10.55 -0.01
CA LYS A 49 -8.20 11.05 0.74
C LYS A 49 -8.06 10.80 2.24
N MET A 50 -7.54 9.64 2.65
CA MET A 50 -7.26 9.30 4.05
C MET A 50 -6.24 10.27 4.67
N VAL A 51 -5.09 10.46 4.01
CA VAL A 51 -4.02 11.37 4.47
C VAL A 51 -4.53 12.83 4.54
N ASN A 52 -5.22 13.30 3.50
CA ASN A 52 -5.78 14.66 3.45
C ASN A 52 -6.88 14.90 4.51
N SER A 53 -7.51 13.84 5.01
CA SER A 53 -8.50 13.93 6.08
C SER A 53 -7.87 13.90 7.49
N GLY A 54 -6.53 13.92 7.57
CA GLY A 54 -5.77 13.84 8.82
C GLY A 54 -5.75 12.44 9.44
N ILE A 55 -6.06 11.40 8.66
CA ILE A 55 -6.05 10.02 9.13
C ILE A 55 -4.67 9.43 8.83
N SER A 56 -3.91 9.13 9.90
CA SER A 56 -2.56 8.58 9.76
C SER A 56 -2.57 7.13 9.25
N PRO A 57 -1.89 6.83 8.13
CA PRO A 57 -1.69 5.47 7.66
C PRO A 57 -0.92 4.62 8.66
N THR A 58 -1.22 3.33 8.68
CA THR A 58 -0.48 2.33 9.47
C THR A 58 0.41 1.49 8.56
N LEU A 59 1.33 0.71 9.15
CA LEU A 59 2.13 -0.26 8.40
C LEU A 59 1.28 -1.20 7.53
N VAL A 60 0.10 -1.59 8.02
CA VAL A 60 -0.86 -2.40 7.25
C VAL A 60 -1.35 -1.66 6.01
N THR A 61 -1.63 -0.35 6.13
CA THR A 61 -2.03 0.49 4.99
C THR A 61 -0.92 0.55 3.94
N PHE A 62 0.32 0.76 4.37
CA PHE A 62 1.48 0.82 3.48
C PHE A 62 1.78 -0.51 2.80
N ASN A 63 1.75 -1.63 3.53
CA ASN A 63 1.92 -2.96 2.93
C ASN A 63 0.83 -3.27 1.90
N THR A 64 -0.41 -2.83 2.15
CA THR A 64 -1.52 -3.02 1.20
C THR A 64 -1.30 -2.17 -0.06
N LEU A 65 -0.84 -0.92 0.09
CA LEU A 65 -0.46 -0.06 -1.04
C LEU A 65 0.72 -0.60 -1.83
N LEU A 66 1.74 -1.13 -1.17
CA LEU A 66 2.89 -1.69 -1.84
C LEU A 66 2.47 -2.90 -2.70
N ASN A 67 1.67 -3.81 -2.13
CA ASN A 67 1.07 -4.92 -2.88
C ASN A 67 0.19 -4.44 -4.05
N CYS A 68 -0.51 -3.30 -3.88
CA CYS A 68 -1.26 -2.65 -4.96
C CYS A 68 -0.33 -2.26 -6.13
N PHE A 69 0.69 -1.46 -5.85
CA PHE A 69 1.64 -0.96 -6.86
C PHE A 69 2.41 -2.09 -7.54
N CYS A 70 2.85 -3.09 -6.77
CA CYS A 70 3.50 -4.29 -7.31
C CYS A 70 2.61 -5.03 -8.31
N LYS A 71 1.33 -5.25 -7.98
CA LYS A 71 0.37 -5.91 -8.88
C LYS A 71 -0.05 -5.05 -10.08
N ALA A 72 0.00 -3.73 -9.94
CA ALA A 72 -0.20 -2.79 -11.03
C ALA A 72 1.04 -2.62 -11.93
N CYS A 73 2.13 -3.35 -11.68
CA CYS A 73 3.43 -3.18 -12.32
C CYS A 73 4.01 -1.76 -12.21
N GLN A 74 3.57 -0.98 -11.22
CA GLN A 74 4.06 0.37 -10.92
C GLN A 74 5.18 0.31 -9.88
N ILE A 75 6.30 -0.30 -10.25
CA ILE A 75 7.41 -0.63 -9.34
C ILE A 75 8.02 0.62 -8.69
N GLU A 76 8.17 1.71 -9.44
CA GLU A 76 8.70 2.98 -8.92
C GLU A 76 7.85 3.54 -7.77
N SER A 77 6.52 3.44 -7.90
CA SER A 77 5.60 3.86 -6.84
C SER A 77 5.64 2.91 -5.64
N ALA A 78 5.88 1.62 -5.86
CA ALA A 78 6.08 0.65 -4.78
C ALA A 78 7.35 0.99 -3.95
N PHE A 79 8.44 1.40 -4.61
CA PHE A 79 9.64 1.90 -3.94
C PHE A 79 9.41 3.23 -3.22
N ALA A 80 8.61 4.14 -3.78
CA ALA A 80 8.23 5.35 -3.07
C ALA A 80 7.50 5.04 -1.76
N VAL A 81 6.62 4.04 -1.75
CA VAL A 81 5.96 3.56 -0.51
C VAL A 81 6.98 2.98 0.48
N LEU A 82 7.94 2.17 0.03
CA LEU A 82 9.02 1.68 0.90
C LEU A 82 9.81 2.84 1.53
N GLY A 83 10.12 3.88 0.75
CA GLY A 83 10.78 5.08 1.25
C GLY A 83 9.94 5.82 2.31
N VAL A 84 8.61 5.85 2.17
CA VAL A 84 7.72 6.42 3.19
C VAL A 84 7.72 5.56 4.46
N ILE A 85 7.68 4.23 4.35
CA ILE A 85 7.77 3.31 5.51
C ILE A 85 9.05 3.60 6.30
N LEU A 86 10.20 3.67 5.61
CA LEU A 86 11.49 3.96 6.22
C LEU A 86 11.52 5.36 6.88
N LYS A 87 11.05 6.39 6.17
CA LYS A 87 11.02 7.77 6.68
C LYS A 87 10.08 7.97 7.86
N THR A 88 9.02 7.19 7.95
CA THR A 88 8.06 7.25 9.06
C THR A 88 8.53 6.45 10.28
N GLY A 89 9.72 5.85 10.22
CA GLY A 89 10.32 5.07 11.30
C GLY A 89 9.70 3.67 11.45
N PHE A 90 8.86 3.24 10.50
CA PHE A 90 8.41 1.87 10.46
C PHE A 90 9.52 0.98 9.92
N SER A 91 9.74 -0.17 10.56
CA SER A 91 10.61 -1.21 10.04
C SER A 91 9.88 -1.97 8.93
N PRO A 92 10.39 -1.98 7.69
CA PRO A 92 9.86 -2.84 6.64
C PRO A 92 10.02 -4.30 7.09
N CYS A 93 8.99 -5.10 6.90
CA CYS A 93 9.02 -6.53 7.26
C CYS A 93 9.44 -7.39 6.06
N SER A 94 9.79 -8.67 6.28
CA SER A 94 10.14 -9.60 5.19
C SER A 94 9.06 -9.68 4.11
N ILE A 95 7.78 -9.52 4.48
CA ILE A 95 6.66 -9.46 3.52
C ILE A 95 6.79 -8.26 2.57
N THR A 96 7.19 -7.09 3.08
CA THR A 96 7.35 -5.85 2.31
C THR A 96 8.41 -6.03 1.23
N PHE A 97 9.59 -6.53 1.61
CA PHE A 97 10.69 -6.80 0.68
C PHE A 97 10.39 -7.95 -0.28
N ASN A 98 9.87 -9.09 0.20
CA ASN A 98 9.50 -10.21 -0.66
C ASN A 98 8.48 -9.79 -1.73
N THR A 99 7.53 -8.91 -1.39
CA THR A 99 6.55 -8.39 -2.36
C THR A 99 7.21 -7.51 -3.44
N LEU A 100 8.23 -6.72 -3.09
CA LEU A 100 8.99 -5.93 -4.08
C LEU A 100 9.88 -6.82 -4.95
N ILE A 101 10.58 -7.79 -4.35
CA ILE A 101 11.46 -8.73 -5.06
C ILE A 101 10.62 -9.54 -6.07
N ASP A 102 9.47 -10.09 -5.67
CA ASP A 102 8.55 -10.80 -6.57
C ASP A 102 8.07 -9.91 -7.73
N ALA A 103 7.75 -8.65 -7.45
CA ALA A 103 7.33 -7.71 -8.49
C ALA A 103 8.45 -7.35 -9.46
N LEU A 104 9.68 -7.16 -8.95
CA LEU A 104 10.88 -6.89 -9.75
C LEU A 104 11.20 -8.06 -10.67
N MET A 105 11.19 -9.29 -10.14
CA MET A 105 11.39 -10.51 -10.92
C MET A 105 10.36 -10.63 -12.04
N LYS A 106 9.07 -10.40 -11.73
CA LYS A 106 7.98 -10.43 -12.73
C LYS A 106 8.10 -9.33 -13.79
N SER A 107 8.70 -8.19 -13.45
CA SER A 107 8.98 -7.10 -14.39
C SER A 107 10.27 -7.29 -15.19
N GLY A 108 11.03 -8.37 -14.97
CA GLY A 108 12.30 -8.64 -15.64
C GLY A 108 13.49 -7.85 -15.07
N ARG A 109 13.31 -7.10 -13.98
CA ARG A 109 14.34 -6.28 -13.31
C ARG A 109 15.11 -7.10 -12.28
N MET A 110 15.75 -8.18 -12.73
CA MET A 110 16.40 -9.15 -11.83
C MET A 110 17.56 -8.56 -11.02
N ASP A 111 18.36 -7.68 -11.61
CA ASP A 111 19.52 -7.08 -10.93
C ASP A 111 19.09 -6.28 -9.68
N GLU A 112 17.98 -5.54 -9.79
CA GLU A 112 17.42 -4.80 -8.68
C GLU A 112 16.79 -5.71 -7.63
N ALA A 113 16.18 -6.82 -8.06
CA ALA A 113 15.63 -7.81 -7.14
C ALA A 113 16.74 -8.46 -6.28
N LEU A 114 17.87 -8.79 -6.90
CA LEU A 114 19.06 -9.33 -6.23
C LEU A 114 19.69 -8.30 -5.29
N TRP A 115 19.82 -7.05 -5.73
CA TRP A 115 20.32 -5.97 -4.87
C TRP A 115 19.44 -5.78 -3.64
N LEU A 116 18.11 -5.75 -3.83
CA LEU A 116 17.15 -5.58 -2.74
C LEU A 116 17.18 -6.78 -1.77
N GLN A 117 17.34 -8.00 -2.28
CA GLN A 117 17.50 -9.20 -1.46
C GLN A 117 18.79 -9.13 -0.61
N ALA A 118 19.90 -8.69 -1.21
CA ALA A 118 21.16 -8.52 -0.49
C ALA A 118 21.08 -7.43 0.59
N SER A 119 20.42 -6.30 0.30
CA SER A 119 20.17 -5.25 1.28
C SER A 119 19.30 -5.74 2.45
N MET A 120 18.31 -6.59 2.19
CA MET A 120 17.46 -7.16 3.22
C MET A 120 18.27 -8.04 4.22
N CYS A 121 19.19 -8.86 3.71
CA CYS A 121 20.09 -9.66 4.54
C CYS A 121 21.07 -8.79 5.36
N ALA A 122 21.53 -7.67 4.81
CA ALA A 122 22.41 -6.74 5.51
C ALA A 122 21.72 -6.01 6.67
N GLU A 123 20.42 -5.73 6.53
CA GLU A 123 19.56 -5.12 7.57
C GLU A 123 19.03 -6.15 8.60
N GLY A 124 19.45 -7.42 8.52
CA GLY A 124 19.04 -8.47 9.45
C GLY A 124 17.57 -8.92 9.30
N CYS A 125 16.94 -8.61 8.17
CA CYS A 125 15.63 -9.14 7.82
C CYS A 125 15.85 -10.45 7.05
N ASP A 126 15.62 -11.60 7.69
CA ASP A 126 15.73 -12.86 6.97
C ASP A 126 14.60 -12.99 5.92
N PRO A 127 14.91 -13.38 4.67
CA PRO A 127 13.91 -13.78 3.70
C PRO A 127 13.15 -14.99 4.23
N ASN A 128 11.82 -14.92 4.22
CA ASN A 128 10.94 -16.07 4.49
C ASN A 128 10.72 -16.91 3.23
#